data_AF-A0A3G6M7J5-F1
#
_entry.id   AF-A0A3G6M7J5-F1
#
_cell.length_a   1.000
_cell.length_b   1.000
_cell.length_c   1.000
_cell.angle_alpha   90.00
_cell.angle_beta   90.00
_cell.angle_gamma   90.00
#
_symmetry.space_group_name_H-M   'P 1'
#
loop_
_entity.id
_entity.type
_entity.pdbx_description
1 polymer ?
#
loop_
_entity_poly.entity_id
_entity_poly.type
_entity_poly.pdbx_seq_one_letter_code
_entity_poly.pdbx_strand_id
1 'polypeptide(L)'
;MQQAQSVSAIQHGYFDSGVWNEEQKCFFKSLLTNKRNPSGRFCKKAVGRAGKHLNFIFCPIFTFTKKMIRMNGQHFKKKVDQLWSALMTNIDHISRSDNDMISRAEEILMETDAVIRQLKVLLRQYQFVDWSEEIYFFKNTKPQFVAIYIYYSKLLSIEASKPFADPTALSSYYESERSHLLFFYNEHKDFINYYRRKSTFLDKKYFVRFKFDFKLKLSPELYSYDEEFSTSHDHMVSQIMANDLLDQYLTNKINSDNSKETSISQIRNLQWTAPKVALTELLYALHQSNCFNGGHSDLAEVFRWFENSFNINLGNYHKTLAEIRLRKTDRSKFLTLLQQNLNQHLDDLDS
;
A
#
# COMPACT_ATOMS: atom_id res chain seq x y z
N MET A 1 29.05 26.41 5.10
CA MET A 1 29.06 26.53 3.62
C MET A 1 29.93 25.48 2.91
N GLN A 2 30.75 24.67 3.61
CA GLN A 2 31.60 23.63 2.98
C GLN A 2 31.00 22.20 2.95
N GLN A 3 29.93 21.90 3.70
CA GLN A 3 29.28 20.57 3.67
C GLN A 3 28.28 20.38 2.52
N ALA A 4 27.81 21.46 1.87
CA ALA A 4 26.87 21.36 0.76
C ALA A 4 27.53 21.03 -0.59
N GLN A 5 28.85 21.25 -0.72
CA GLN A 5 29.58 21.00 -1.97
C GLN A 5 30.07 19.55 -2.10
N SER A 6 30.29 18.84 -0.98
CA SER A 6 30.74 17.44 -1.00
C SER A 6 29.61 16.45 -1.34
N VAL A 7 28.36 16.74 -0.98
CA VAL A 7 27.22 15.85 -1.29
C VAL A 7 26.85 15.91 -2.78
N SER A 8 26.99 17.09 -3.42
CA SER A 8 26.68 17.25 -4.85
C SER A 8 27.67 16.52 -5.77
N ALA A 9 28.93 16.39 -5.35
CA ALA A 9 29.97 15.72 -6.12
C ALA A 9 29.84 14.18 -6.08
N ILE A 10 29.34 13.61 -4.99
CA ILE A 10 29.17 12.16 -4.84
C ILE A 10 27.92 11.66 -5.60
N GLN A 11 26.87 12.49 -5.70
CA GLN A 11 25.65 12.13 -6.43
C GLN A 11 25.79 12.21 -7.95
N HIS A 12 26.63 13.10 -8.48
CA HIS A 12 26.86 13.19 -9.92
C HIS A 12 27.66 12.01 -10.49
N GLY A 13 28.49 11.33 -9.68
CA GLY A 13 29.32 10.21 -10.13
C GLY A 13 28.59 8.89 -10.35
N TYR A 14 27.39 8.71 -9.78
CA TYR A 14 26.63 7.45 -9.90
C TYR A 14 25.73 7.39 -11.14
N PHE A 15 25.36 8.53 -11.73
CA PHE A 15 24.41 8.61 -12.85
C PHE A 15 25.00 8.28 -14.23
N ASP A 16 26.34 8.21 -14.36
CA ASP A 16 27.05 7.86 -15.61
C ASP A 16 27.43 6.36 -15.70
N SER A 17 27.07 5.55 -14.70
CA SER A 17 27.13 4.09 -14.85
C SER A 17 25.98 3.67 -15.77
N GLY A 18 26.29 3.05 -16.91
CA GLY A 18 25.36 2.72 -18.01
C GLY A 18 24.25 1.70 -17.71
N VAL A 19 23.70 1.73 -16.49
CA VAL A 19 22.69 0.81 -15.94
C VAL A 19 21.27 1.30 -16.19
N TRP A 20 21.07 2.60 -16.48
CA TRP A 20 19.74 3.22 -16.59
C TRP A 20 19.42 3.63 -18.03
N ASN A 21 18.19 3.34 -18.48
CA ASN A 21 17.71 3.83 -19.77
C ASN A 21 17.34 5.34 -19.71
N GLU A 22 17.24 5.98 -20.86
CA GLU A 22 17.03 7.45 -20.93
C GLU A 22 15.69 7.90 -20.34
N GLU A 23 14.66 7.05 -20.34
CA GLU A 23 13.36 7.37 -19.72
C GLU A 23 13.45 7.37 -18.19
N GLN A 24 14.16 6.41 -17.59
CA GLN A 24 14.40 6.33 -16.15
C GLN A 24 15.27 7.49 -15.64
N LYS A 25 16.30 7.88 -16.41
CA LYS A 25 17.12 9.06 -16.10
C LYS A 25 16.29 10.35 -16.16
N CYS A 26 15.35 10.45 -17.10
CA CYS A 26 14.47 11.60 -17.25
C CYS A 26 13.46 11.71 -16.09
N PHE A 27 12.95 10.58 -15.59
CA PHE A 27 12.07 10.52 -14.43
C PHE A 27 12.78 10.94 -13.13
N PHE A 28 13.98 10.44 -12.86
CA PHE A 28 14.74 10.82 -11.65
C PHE A 28 15.28 12.26 -11.70
N LYS A 29 15.68 12.77 -12.88
CA LYS A 29 16.01 14.21 -13.03
C LYS A 29 14.81 15.11 -12.75
N SER A 30 13.61 14.70 -13.16
CA SER A 30 12.36 15.42 -12.89
C SER A 30 12.06 15.53 -11.38
N LEU A 31 12.42 14.52 -10.59
CA LEU A 31 12.24 14.51 -9.13
C LEU A 31 13.24 15.39 -8.38
N LEU A 32 14.44 15.60 -8.93
CA LEU A 32 15.53 16.31 -8.23
C LEU A 32 15.70 17.78 -8.64
N THR A 33 15.16 18.23 -9.78
CA THR A 33 15.27 19.64 -10.21
C THR A 33 13.95 20.40 -10.06
N ASN A 34 13.63 20.87 -8.85
CA ASN A 34 12.65 21.95 -8.68
C ASN A 34 13.32 23.32 -8.95
N LYS A 35 13.71 23.57 -10.21
CA LYS A 35 14.15 24.89 -10.69
C LYS A 35 13.42 25.23 -11.99
N ARG A 36 12.40 26.08 -11.88
CA ARG A 36 11.92 26.88 -13.01
C ARG A 36 13.01 27.88 -13.40
N ASN A 37 13.47 27.81 -14.64
CA ASN A 37 14.38 28.77 -15.24
C ASN A 37 13.62 30.06 -15.61
N PRO A 38 14.01 31.26 -15.14
CA PRO A 38 13.36 32.50 -15.49
C PRO A 38 14.00 33.08 -16.75
N SER A 39 13.52 32.68 -17.92
CA SER A 39 13.55 33.50 -19.14
C SER A 39 12.97 32.70 -20.30
N GLY A 40 11.79 33.10 -20.76
CA GLY A 40 11.25 32.64 -22.01
C GLY A 40 12.19 33.04 -23.15
N ARG A 41 12.91 32.06 -23.72
CA ARG A 41 13.41 32.11 -25.09
C ARG A 41 13.22 30.77 -25.75
N PHE A 42 12.26 30.75 -26.67
CA PHE A 42 12.09 29.69 -27.65
C PHE A 42 13.38 29.44 -28.43
N CYS A 43 13.69 28.16 -28.61
CA CYS A 43 14.69 27.67 -29.53
C CYS A 43 14.31 28.08 -30.96
N LYS A 44 15.07 29.01 -31.57
CA LYS A 44 15.01 29.31 -33.01
C LYS A 44 16.38 29.06 -33.63
N LYS A 45 16.54 27.91 -34.27
CA LYS A 45 17.50 27.69 -35.36
C LYS A 45 16.88 26.72 -36.36
N ALA A 46 16.13 27.27 -37.31
CA ALA A 46 15.99 26.73 -38.65
C ALA A 46 15.32 27.78 -39.55
N VAL A 47 15.82 27.86 -40.78
CA VAL A 47 15.29 28.58 -41.95
C VAL A 47 15.59 30.09 -42.01
N GLY A 48 16.50 30.42 -42.94
CA GLY A 48 16.78 31.77 -43.38
C GLY A 48 16.10 32.12 -44.70
N ARG A 49 16.09 33.44 -44.94
CA ARG A 49 15.94 34.21 -46.21
C ARG A 49 14.56 34.36 -46.86
N ALA A 50 14.38 35.60 -47.33
CA ALA A 50 13.29 36.23 -48.09
C ALA A 50 12.07 36.61 -47.22
N GLY A 51 11.55 37.83 -47.21
CA GLY A 51 11.72 38.98 -48.08
C GLY A 51 10.36 39.65 -48.25
N LYS A 52 10.19 40.84 -47.65
CA LYS A 52 9.26 41.94 -47.98
C LYS A 52 7.74 41.69 -48.18
N HIS A 53 6.99 42.60 -47.54
CA HIS A 53 5.70 43.19 -47.93
C HIS A 53 4.35 42.52 -47.59
N LEU A 54 3.47 43.40 -47.06
CA LEU A 54 2.00 43.44 -47.03
C LEU A 54 1.19 42.81 -45.88
N ASN A 55 0.54 43.73 -45.15
CA ASN A 55 -0.90 43.83 -44.82
C ASN A 55 -1.67 42.67 -44.17
N PHE A 56 -2.30 43.03 -43.04
CA PHE A 56 -3.62 42.63 -42.54
C PHE A 56 -4.01 41.14 -42.62
N ILE A 57 -4.20 40.53 -41.45
CA ILE A 57 -5.46 39.85 -41.07
C ILE A 57 -5.55 39.89 -39.54
N PHE A 58 -6.54 40.62 -39.03
CA PHE A 58 -7.11 40.40 -37.71
C PHE A 58 -7.72 38.99 -37.72
N CYS A 59 -7.12 38.04 -36.99
CA CYS A 59 -7.73 36.74 -36.76
C CYS A 59 -8.38 36.78 -35.37
N PRO A 60 -9.71 36.80 -35.25
CA PRO A 60 -10.37 36.65 -33.96
C PRO A 60 -10.10 35.23 -33.49
N ILE A 61 -9.45 35.08 -32.33
CA ILE A 61 -9.37 33.78 -31.67
C ILE A 61 -10.79 33.43 -31.28
N PHE A 62 -11.37 32.56 -32.09
CA PHE A 62 -12.63 31.87 -31.89
C PHE A 62 -12.61 31.25 -30.49
N THR A 63 -13.37 31.82 -29.56
CA THR A 63 -13.66 31.22 -28.27
C THR A 63 -14.56 30.02 -28.49
N PHE A 64 -13.95 28.87 -28.76
CA PHE A 64 -14.64 27.59 -28.79
C PHE A 64 -14.94 27.18 -27.34
N THR A 65 -16.00 27.75 -26.76
CA THR A 65 -16.57 27.26 -25.51
C THR A 65 -17.21 25.91 -25.79
N LYS A 66 -16.40 24.86 -25.74
CA LYS A 66 -16.90 23.48 -25.66
C LYS A 66 -17.78 23.44 -24.41
N LYS A 67 -19.09 23.40 -24.62
CA LYS A 67 -20.09 23.23 -23.56
C LYS A 67 -19.84 21.87 -22.91
N MET A 68 -18.97 21.84 -21.90
CA MET A 68 -18.65 20.64 -21.14
C MET A 68 -19.94 20.14 -20.51
N ILE A 69 -20.41 18.97 -20.96
CA ILE A 69 -21.54 18.28 -20.33
C ILE A 69 -21.08 17.97 -18.91
N ARG A 70 -21.67 18.66 -17.94
CA ARG A 70 -21.35 18.48 -16.52
C ARG A 70 -21.81 17.10 -16.08
N MET A 71 -20.92 16.37 -15.43
CA MET A 71 -21.21 15.04 -14.91
C MET A 71 -22.25 15.12 -13.77
N ASN A 72 -23.21 14.19 -13.74
CA ASN A 72 -24.18 14.06 -12.64
C ASN A 72 -23.47 13.56 -11.36
N GLY A 73 -23.84 14.07 -10.18
CA GLY A 73 -23.26 13.70 -8.89
C GLY A 73 -23.35 12.21 -8.54
N GLN A 74 -24.45 11.52 -8.89
CA GLN A 74 -24.54 10.06 -8.69
C GLN A 74 -23.52 9.31 -9.56
N HIS A 75 -23.35 9.77 -10.80
CA HIS A 75 -22.40 9.18 -11.73
C HIS A 75 -20.95 9.50 -11.34
N PHE A 76 -20.68 10.70 -10.81
CA PHE A 76 -19.38 11.06 -10.24
C PHE A 76 -19.01 10.13 -9.09
N LYS A 77 -19.89 9.99 -8.09
CA LYS A 77 -19.66 9.10 -6.93
C LYS A 77 -19.40 7.66 -7.37
N LYS A 78 -20.24 7.11 -8.25
CA LYS A 78 -20.05 5.76 -8.81
C LYS A 78 -18.69 5.59 -9.48
N LYS A 79 -18.23 6.57 -10.27
CA LYS A 79 -16.91 6.50 -10.91
C LYS A 79 -15.77 6.59 -9.91
N VAL A 80 -15.90 7.41 -8.87
CA VAL A 80 -14.91 7.49 -7.80
C VAL A 80 -14.83 6.17 -7.03
N ASP A 81 -15.99 5.56 -6.71
CA ASP A 81 -16.03 4.26 -6.05
C ASP A 81 -15.40 3.16 -6.92
N GLN A 82 -15.65 3.18 -8.23
CA GLN A 82 -15.01 2.26 -9.18
C GLN A 82 -13.50 2.43 -9.23
N LEU A 83 -12.99 3.68 -9.23
CA LEU A 83 -11.56 3.94 -9.15
C LEU A 83 -10.96 3.42 -7.85
N TRP A 84 -11.65 3.62 -6.72
CA TRP A 84 -11.20 3.12 -5.42
C TRP A 84 -11.14 1.59 -5.39
N SER A 85 -12.21 0.92 -5.79
CA SER A 85 -12.24 -0.55 -5.82
C SER A 85 -11.18 -1.13 -6.75
N ALA A 86 -10.99 -0.56 -7.94
CA ALA A 86 -9.95 -1.00 -8.87
C ALA A 86 -8.55 -0.83 -8.29
N LEU A 87 -8.26 0.33 -7.68
CA LEU A 87 -6.99 0.59 -7.02
C LEU A 87 -6.71 -0.44 -5.92
N MET A 88 -7.69 -0.69 -5.04
CA MET A 88 -7.51 -1.63 -3.93
C MET A 88 -7.33 -3.08 -4.41
N THR A 89 -8.03 -3.49 -5.48
CA THR A 89 -7.83 -4.80 -6.10
C THR A 89 -6.42 -4.92 -6.70
N ASN A 90 -5.95 -3.89 -7.41
CA ASN A 90 -4.61 -3.90 -7.98
C ASN A 90 -3.51 -3.92 -6.90
N ILE A 91 -3.69 -3.15 -5.81
CA ILE A 91 -2.78 -3.18 -4.66
C ILE A 91 -2.74 -4.56 -4.01
N ASP A 92 -3.88 -5.25 -3.84
CA ASP A 92 -3.93 -6.61 -3.30
C ASP A 92 -3.21 -7.61 -4.22
N HIS A 93 -3.37 -7.50 -5.54
CA HIS A 93 -2.63 -8.31 -6.50
C HIS A 93 -1.12 -8.07 -6.43
N ILE A 94 -0.67 -6.81 -6.39
CA ILE A 94 0.76 -6.45 -6.25
C ILE A 94 1.29 -6.93 -4.89
N SER A 95 0.49 -6.85 -3.83
CA SER A 95 0.91 -7.27 -2.48
C SER A 95 1.15 -8.79 -2.39
N ARG A 96 0.46 -9.58 -3.23
CA ARG A 96 0.58 -11.04 -3.31
C ARG A 96 1.65 -11.53 -4.29
N SER A 97 2.27 -10.64 -5.07
CA SER A 97 3.38 -11.02 -5.95
C SER A 97 4.61 -11.40 -5.11
N ASP A 98 5.51 -12.20 -5.69
CA ASP A 98 6.76 -12.63 -5.05
C ASP A 98 7.86 -11.55 -5.12
N ASN A 99 7.46 -10.29 -5.37
CA ASN A 99 8.38 -9.17 -5.50
C ASN A 99 8.83 -8.68 -4.12
N ASP A 100 10.06 -8.19 -4.04
CA ASP A 100 10.60 -7.60 -2.83
C ASP A 100 9.83 -6.31 -2.43
N MET A 101 10.07 -5.83 -1.22
CA MET A 101 9.32 -4.71 -0.65
C MET A 101 9.46 -3.41 -1.44
N ILE A 102 10.66 -3.16 -2.00
CA ILE A 102 10.96 -1.93 -2.75
C ILE A 102 10.21 -1.99 -4.07
N SER A 103 10.33 -3.09 -4.81
CA SER A 103 9.63 -3.29 -6.08
C SER A 103 8.11 -3.17 -5.94
N ARG A 104 7.52 -3.77 -4.89
CA ARG A 104 6.07 -3.64 -4.61
C ARG A 104 5.67 -2.19 -4.31
N ALA A 105 6.48 -1.46 -3.54
CA ALA A 105 6.18 -0.06 -3.24
C ALA A 105 6.24 0.82 -4.50
N GLU A 106 7.19 0.59 -5.39
CA GLU A 106 7.30 1.29 -6.68
C GLU A 106 6.09 1.03 -7.58
N GLU A 107 5.69 -0.24 -7.73
CA GLU A 107 4.51 -0.62 -8.52
C GLU A 107 3.23 0.03 -7.98
N ILE A 108 3.04 0.01 -6.66
CA ILE A 108 1.86 0.63 -6.02
C ILE A 108 1.89 2.16 -6.18
N LEU A 109 3.07 2.79 -6.14
CA LEU A 109 3.20 4.23 -6.41
C LEU A 109 2.80 4.58 -7.83
N MET A 110 3.22 3.79 -8.83
CA MET A 110 2.83 3.99 -10.22
C MET A 110 1.31 3.87 -10.41
N GLU A 111 0.72 2.82 -9.85
CA GLU A 111 -0.73 2.58 -9.91
C GLU A 111 -1.51 3.71 -9.22
N THR A 112 -1.06 4.12 -8.03
CA THR A 112 -1.73 5.17 -7.26
C THR A 112 -1.63 6.53 -7.95
N ASP A 113 -0.47 6.88 -8.55
CA ASP A 113 -0.33 8.12 -9.34
C ASP A 113 -1.27 8.13 -10.55
N ALA A 114 -1.37 7.01 -11.27
CA ALA A 114 -2.27 6.87 -12.40
C ALA A 114 -3.74 7.09 -11.98
N VAL A 115 -4.17 6.48 -10.86
CA VAL A 115 -5.53 6.64 -10.34
C VAL A 115 -5.80 8.06 -9.84
N ILE A 116 -4.84 8.70 -9.16
CA ILE A 116 -4.98 10.11 -8.71
C ILE A 116 -5.14 11.05 -9.92
N ARG A 117 -4.39 10.82 -11.01
CA ARG A 117 -4.55 11.59 -12.27
C ARG A 117 -5.94 11.41 -12.86
N GLN A 118 -6.48 10.19 -12.86
CA GLN A 118 -7.85 9.94 -13.31
C GLN A 118 -8.88 10.65 -12.42
N LEU A 119 -8.70 10.60 -11.10
CA LEU A 119 -9.56 11.31 -10.14
C LEU A 119 -9.56 12.83 -10.38
N LYS A 120 -8.40 13.43 -10.69
CA LYS A 120 -8.29 14.84 -11.09
C LYS A 120 -9.10 15.15 -12.34
N VAL A 121 -9.00 14.32 -13.38
CA VAL A 121 -9.76 14.48 -14.63
C VAL A 121 -11.27 14.39 -14.36
N LEU A 122 -11.71 13.44 -13.52
CA LEU A 122 -13.11 13.33 -13.12
C LEU A 122 -13.60 14.56 -12.37
N LEU A 123 -12.80 15.07 -11.43
CA LEU A 123 -13.18 16.25 -10.65
C LEU A 123 -13.34 17.50 -11.52
N ARG A 124 -12.50 17.70 -12.55
CA ARG A 124 -12.61 18.81 -13.51
C ARG A 124 -13.93 18.79 -14.30
N GLN A 125 -14.52 17.61 -14.49
CA GLN A 125 -15.79 17.44 -15.21
C GLN A 125 -17.01 17.54 -14.28
N TYR A 126 -16.78 17.73 -12.98
CA TYR A 126 -17.81 17.76 -11.95
C TYR A 126 -17.89 19.12 -11.27
N GLN A 127 -19.12 19.53 -10.94
CA GLN A 127 -19.35 20.66 -10.05
C GLN A 127 -20.15 20.17 -8.84
N PHE A 128 -19.61 20.41 -7.64
CA PHE A 128 -20.30 20.08 -6.40
C PHE A 128 -21.64 20.83 -6.29
N VAL A 129 -22.64 20.13 -5.78
CA VAL A 129 -23.99 20.68 -5.57
C VAL A 129 -23.95 21.82 -4.56
N ASP A 130 -23.22 21.61 -3.47
CA ASP A 130 -23.02 22.59 -2.41
C ASP A 130 -21.66 22.43 -1.74
N TRP A 131 -21.39 23.30 -0.77
CA TRP A 131 -20.17 23.25 0.03
C TRP A 131 -20.08 21.99 0.90
N SER A 132 -21.20 21.36 1.26
CA SER A 132 -21.18 20.15 2.10
C SER A 132 -20.64 18.96 1.31
N GLU A 133 -21.04 18.81 0.04
CA GLU A 133 -20.52 17.78 -0.85
C GLU A 133 -19.02 17.99 -1.15
N GLU A 134 -18.61 19.24 -1.38
CA GLU A 134 -17.20 19.59 -1.59
C GLU A 134 -16.34 19.25 -0.36
N ILE A 135 -16.81 19.66 0.83
CA ILE A 135 -16.14 19.34 2.10
C ILE A 135 -16.03 17.83 2.27
N TYR A 136 -17.09 17.08 1.99
CA TYR A 136 -17.06 15.62 2.10
C TYR A 136 -15.99 15.00 1.20
N PHE A 137 -15.89 15.47 -0.05
CA PHE A 137 -14.88 14.98 -0.99
C PHE A 137 -13.46 15.26 -0.49
N PHE A 138 -13.16 16.50 -0.05
CA PHE A 138 -11.81 16.88 0.37
C PHE A 138 -11.43 16.40 1.78
N LYS A 139 -12.40 16.15 2.65
CA LYS A 139 -12.17 15.66 4.02
C LYS A 139 -12.13 14.14 4.11
N ASN A 140 -12.86 13.43 3.25
CA ASN A 140 -13.04 11.97 3.38
C ASN A 140 -12.62 11.20 2.11
N THR A 141 -13.10 11.61 0.94
CA THR A 141 -12.93 10.81 -0.29
C THR A 141 -11.53 10.93 -0.89
N LYS A 142 -11.10 12.15 -1.27
CA LYS A 142 -9.77 12.38 -1.86
C LYS A 142 -8.65 11.88 -0.94
N PRO A 143 -8.67 12.15 0.38
CA PRO A 143 -7.56 11.74 1.24
C PRO A 143 -7.27 10.24 1.24
N GLN A 144 -8.28 9.38 1.03
CA GLN A 144 -8.07 7.92 0.95
C GLN A 144 -7.09 7.52 -0.16
N PHE A 145 -7.21 8.14 -1.34
CA PHE A 145 -6.31 7.87 -2.47
C PHE A 145 -4.91 8.45 -2.22
N VAL A 146 -4.85 9.70 -1.78
CA VAL A 146 -3.56 10.41 -1.61
C VAL A 146 -2.76 9.83 -0.44
N ALA A 147 -3.43 9.34 0.60
CA ALA A 147 -2.77 8.69 1.73
C ALA A 147 -1.98 7.44 1.32
N ILE A 148 -2.50 6.63 0.40
CA ILE A 148 -1.79 5.45 -0.14
C ILE A 148 -0.47 5.90 -0.79
N TYR A 149 -0.52 6.92 -1.65
CA TYR A 149 0.67 7.44 -2.31
C TYR A 149 1.71 7.95 -1.29
N ILE A 150 1.28 8.76 -0.31
CA ILE A 150 2.18 9.29 0.73
C ILE A 150 2.79 8.14 1.54
N TYR A 151 2.00 7.15 1.93
CA TYR A 151 2.46 6.00 2.69
C TYR A 151 3.55 5.22 1.92
N TYR A 152 3.27 4.80 0.68
CA TYR A 152 4.25 4.03 -0.09
C TYR A 152 5.47 4.86 -0.51
N SER A 153 5.33 6.17 -0.69
CA SER A 153 6.47 7.06 -0.97
C SER A 153 7.42 7.14 0.22
N LYS A 154 6.88 7.26 1.44
CA LYS A 154 7.69 7.23 2.67
C LYS A 154 8.29 5.86 2.92
N LEU A 155 7.49 4.80 2.75
CA LEU A 155 7.92 3.42 2.92
C LEU A 155 9.08 3.07 2.00
N LEU A 156 9.00 3.44 0.72
CA LEU A 156 10.08 3.28 -0.24
C LEU A 156 11.35 4.03 0.22
N SER A 157 11.21 5.27 0.68
CA SER A 157 12.35 6.05 1.20
C SER A 157 13.01 5.39 2.41
N ILE A 158 12.22 4.79 3.31
CA ILE A 158 12.70 4.12 4.52
C ILE A 158 13.41 2.81 4.13
N GLU A 159 12.78 1.97 3.31
CA GLU A 159 13.38 0.68 2.91
C GLU A 159 14.62 0.88 2.03
N ALA A 160 14.65 1.89 1.17
CA ALA A 160 15.82 2.20 0.35
C ALA A 160 16.98 2.81 1.17
N SER A 161 16.68 3.50 2.27
CA SER A 161 17.69 4.09 3.17
C SER A 161 18.11 3.15 4.30
N LYS A 162 17.55 1.94 4.34
CA LYS A 162 17.80 0.95 5.37
C LYS A 162 19.29 0.58 5.41
N PRO A 163 19.98 0.75 6.56
CA PRO A 163 21.38 0.38 6.67
C PRO A 163 21.55 -1.15 6.74
N PHE A 164 22.65 -1.65 6.19
CA PHE A 164 23.13 -3.00 6.51
C PHE A 164 23.75 -2.96 7.91
N ALA A 165 22.98 -3.35 8.92
CA ALA A 165 23.40 -3.28 10.32
C ALA A 165 22.91 -4.49 11.12
N ASP A 166 23.43 -4.65 12.34
CA ASP A 166 22.94 -5.67 13.27
C ASP A 166 21.51 -5.34 13.74
N PRO A 167 20.76 -6.31 14.29
CA PRO A 167 19.37 -6.10 14.68
C PRO A 167 19.15 -4.91 15.63
N THR A 168 20.11 -4.63 16.51
CA THR A 168 20.03 -3.50 17.45
C THR A 168 20.03 -2.17 16.72
N ALA A 169 21.01 -1.99 15.82
CA ALA A 169 21.13 -0.78 15.00
C ALA A 169 19.93 -0.63 14.03
N LEU A 170 19.37 -1.74 13.56
CA LEU A 170 18.17 -1.70 12.72
C LEU A 170 16.91 -1.29 13.51
N SER A 171 16.73 -1.78 14.74
CA SER A 171 15.67 -1.32 15.64
C SER A 171 15.79 0.19 15.91
N SER A 172 17.00 0.67 16.23
CA SER A 172 17.25 2.10 16.44
C SER A 172 16.98 2.94 15.18
N TYR A 173 17.23 2.40 13.98
CA TYR A 173 16.87 3.03 12.72
C TYR A 173 15.36 3.24 12.61
N TYR A 174 14.56 2.18 12.80
CA TYR A 174 13.09 2.31 12.73
C TYR A 174 12.51 3.17 13.86
N GLU A 175 13.09 3.16 15.07
CA GLU A 175 12.71 4.06 16.16
C GLU A 175 12.98 5.52 15.79
N SER A 176 14.10 5.80 15.13
CA SER A 176 14.42 7.14 14.61
C SER A 176 13.39 7.58 13.57
N GLU A 177 13.04 6.73 12.60
CA GLU A 177 11.99 7.02 11.61
C GLU A 177 10.63 7.28 12.29
N ARG A 178 10.30 6.51 13.33
CA ARG A 178 9.08 6.69 14.10
C ARG A 178 9.07 7.99 14.91
N SER A 179 10.22 8.47 15.37
CA SER A 179 10.34 9.75 16.07
C SER A 179 9.94 10.94 15.19
N HIS A 180 10.21 10.86 13.87
CA HIS A 180 9.76 11.87 12.90
C HIS A 180 8.23 11.93 12.79
N LEU A 181 7.54 10.79 12.96
CA LEU A 181 6.07 10.78 13.03
C LEU A 181 5.56 11.50 14.28
N LEU A 182 6.19 11.27 15.43
CA LEU A 182 5.84 11.98 16.67
C LEU A 182 5.99 13.49 16.54
N PHE A 183 7.06 13.95 15.89
CA PHE A 183 7.26 15.37 15.61
C PHE A 183 6.11 15.95 14.78
N PHE A 184 5.71 15.26 13.70
CA PHE A 184 4.55 15.65 12.89
C PHE A 184 3.26 15.75 13.71
N TYR A 185 2.97 14.74 14.55
CA TYR A 185 1.75 14.75 15.37
C TYR A 185 1.74 15.91 16.38
N ASN A 186 2.90 16.26 16.93
CA ASN A 186 3.04 17.40 17.84
C ASN A 186 2.90 18.74 17.10
N GLU A 187 3.51 18.87 15.93
CA GLU A 187 3.47 20.10 15.12
C GLU A 187 2.04 20.43 14.65
N HIS A 188 1.22 19.42 14.38
CA HIS A 188 -0.13 19.56 13.83
C HIS A 188 -1.23 19.18 14.82
N LYS A 189 -0.91 19.13 16.13
CA LYS A 189 -1.78 18.62 17.20
C LYS A 189 -3.20 19.20 17.19
N ASP A 190 -3.35 20.51 16.99
CA ASP A 190 -4.66 21.17 17.02
C ASP A 190 -5.57 20.70 15.88
N PHE A 191 -5.03 20.64 14.66
CA PHE A 191 -5.77 20.15 13.50
C PHE A 191 -6.04 18.65 13.60
N ILE A 192 -5.08 17.86 14.07
CA ILE A 192 -5.26 16.41 14.29
C ILE A 192 -6.38 16.17 15.31
N ASN A 193 -6.40 16.92 16.41
CA ASN A 193 -7.47 16.83 17.41
C ASN A 193 -8.83 17.20 16.82
N TYR A 194 -8.89 18.28 16.04
CA TYR A 194 -10.10 18.67 15.31
C TYR A 194 -10.60 17.53 14.40
N TYR A 195 -9.69 16.95 13.62
CA TYR A 195 -9.99 15.88 12.68
C TYR A 195 -10.44 14.59 13.37
N ARG A 196 -9.67 14.10 14.35
CA ARG A 196 -9.97 12.86 15.11
C ARG A 196 -11.27 12.95 15.91
N ARG A 197 -11.61 14.13 16.42
CA ARG A 197 -12.90 14.40 17.10
C ARG A 197 -14.08 14.57 16.14
N LYS A 198 -13.87 14.43 14.83
CA LYS A 198 -14.90 14.59 13.79
C LYS A 198 -15.63 15.93 13.90
N SER A 199 -14.92 16.97 14.35
CA SER A 199 -15.48 18.32 14.45
C SER A 199 -15.78 18.88 13.06
N THR A 200 -16.77 19.78 12.99
CA THR A 200 -17.26 20.37 11.72
C THR A 200 -17.22 21.89 11.66
N PHE A 201 -16.97 22.55 12.80
CA PHE A 201 -17.09 24.01 12.94
C PHE A 201 -16.07 24.83 12.10
N LEU A 202 -14.98 24.20 11.63
CA LEU A 202 -13.99 24.83 10.75
C LEU A 202 -13.98 24.24 9.33
N ASP A 203 -14.91 23.32 9.01
CA ASP A 203 -14.83 22.57 7.74
C ASP A 203 -14.87 23.49 6.53
N LYS A 204 -15.66 24.57 6.58
CA LYS A 204 -15.73 25.58 5.50
C LYS A 204 -14.42 26.33 5.28
N LYS A 205 -13.56 26.43 6.30
CA LYS A 205 -12.25 27.08 6.19
C LYS A 205 -11.15 26.10 5.75
N TYR A 206 -11.32 24.81 6.06
CA TYR A 206 -10.33 23.78 5.79
C TYR A 206 -10.52 23.07 4.44
N PHE A 207 -11.76 22.84 4.01
CA PHE A 207 -12.09 21.89 2.95
C PHE A 207 -12.89 22.49 1.78
N VAL A 208 -12.89 23.82 1.64
CA VAL A 208 -13.50 24.50 0.48
C VAL A 208 -12.38 25.10 -0.37
N ARG A 209 -12.40 24.83 -1.69
CA ARG A 209 -11.40 25.36 -2.62
C ARG A 209 -11.50 26.88 -2.76
N PHE A 210 -10.40 27.51 -3.14
CA PHE A 210 -10.31 28.96 -3.41
C PHE A 210 -10.75 29.87 -2.23
N LYS A 211 -10.82 29.34 -1.00
CA LYS A 211 -11.20 30.08 0.21
C LYS A 211 -10.16 29.90 1.32
N PHE A 212 -8.97 30.45 1.09
CA PHE A 212 -7.88 30.39 2.05
C PHE A 212 -8.05 31.46 3.15
N ASP A 213 -8.08 31.01 4.41
CA ASP A 213 -8.02 31.90 5.58
C ASP A 213 -6.57 31.95 6.07
N PHE A 214 -5.86 33.05 5.76
CA PHE A 214 -4.46 33.26 6.15
C PHE A 214 -4.24 33.39 7.66
N LYS A 215 -5.31 33.47 8.46
CA LYS A 215 -5.21 33.39 9.93
C LYS A 215 -5.00 31.96 10.42
N LEU A 216 -5.24 30.96 9.57
CA LEU A 216 -4.92 29.56 9.86
C LEU A 216 -3.46 29.26 9.55
N LYS A 217 -2.89 28.25 10.21
CA LYS A 217 -1.59 27.69 9.84
C LYS A 217 -1.74 27.01 8.47
N LEU A 218 -1.24 27.64 7.42
CA LEU A 218 -1.22 27.10 6.05
C LEU A 218 0.11 26.39 5.76
N SER A 219 0.08 25.41 4.86
CA SER A 219 1.30 24.78 4.35
C SER A 219 2.14 25.80 3.56
N PRO A 220 3.46 25.90 3.81
CA PRO A 220 4.35 26.75 3.01
C PRO A 220 4.33 26.41 1.52
N GLU A 221 4.03 25.15 1.18
CA GLU A 221 3.96 24.63 -0.19
C GLU A 221 2.61 24.87 -0.87
N LEU A 222 1.66 25.54 -0.22
CA LEU A 222 0.29 25.75 -0.74
C LEU A 222 0.28 26.33 -2.17
N TYR A 223 1.24 27.21 -2.50
CA TYR A 223 1.36 27.80 -3.84
C TYR A 223 1.73 26.79 -4.93
N SER A 224 2.33 25.66 -4.57
CA SER A 224 2.69 24.58 -5.51
C SER A 224 1.55 23.59 -5.73
N TYR A 225 0.47 23.68 -4.96
CA TYR A 225 -0.66 22.77 -5.08
C TYR A 225 -1.54 23.09 -6.28
N ASP A 226 -2.16 22.04 -6.81
CA ASP A 226 -3.18 22.14 -7.86
C ASP A 226 -4.45 22.75 -7.28
N GLU A 227 -4.72 24.02 -7.57
CA GLU A 227 -5.84 24.80 -7.02
C GLU A 227 -7.22 24.19 -7.33
N GLU A 228 -7.34 23.43 -8.43
CA GLU A 228 -8.59 22.75 -8.79
C GLU A 228 -8.77 21.44 -8.01
N PHE A 229 -7.69 20.88 -7.48
CA PHE A 229 -7.68 19.59 -6.80
C PHE A 229 -7.25 19.67 -5.35
N SER A 230 -7.01 20.84 -4.74
CA SER A 230 -6.51 20.94 -3.37
C SER A 230 -7.22 22.02 -2.56
N THR A 231 -7.31 21.80 -1.24
CA THR A 231 -7.75 22.79 -0.26
C THR A 231 -6.59 23.17 0.65
N SER A 232 -6.85 23.93 1.71
CA SER A 232 -5.80 24.30 2.66
C SER A 232 -5.31 23.11 3.51
N HIS A 233 -6.17 22.12 3.78
CA HIS A 233 -5.92 21.06 4.77
C HIS A 233 -6.25 19.63 4.33
N ASP A 234 -6.72 19.40 3.09
CA ASP A 234 -6.98 18.05 2.58
C ASP A 234 -5.71 17.18 2.49
N HIS A 235 -4.58 17.78 2.11
CA HIS A 235 -3.28 17.10 2.13
C HIS A 235 -2.87 16.70 3.56
N MET A 236 -3.15 17.56 4.56
CA MET A 236 -2.88 17.25 5.97
C MET A 236 -3.67 16.01 6.43
N VAL A 237 -4.93 15.87 6.01
CA VAL A 237 -5.72 14.65 6.29
C VAL A 237 -5.09 13.42 5.65
N SER A 238 -4.62 13.55 4.41
CA SER A 238 -3.93 12.47 3.70
C SER A 238 -2.64 12.05 4.42
N GLN A 239 -1.88 13.02 4.94
CA GLN A 239 -0.68 12.78 5.75
C GLN A 239 -1.00 12.09 7.08
N ILE A 240 -2.08 12.47 7.77
CA ILE A 240 -2.52 11.80 9.00
C ILE A 240 -2.80 10.31 8.72
N MET A 241 -3.61 10.01 7.70
CA MET A 241 -3.94 8.63 7.33
C MET A 241 -2.68 7.82 6.95
N ALA A 242 -1.80 8.40 6.15
CA ALA A 242 -0.55 7.75 5.74
C ALA A 242 0.40 7.48 6.91
N ASN A 243 0.51 8.43 7.84
CA ASN A 243 1.34 8.29 9.02
C ASN A 243 0.77 7.26 10.00
N ASP A 244 -0.55 7.15 10.12
CA ASP A 244 -1.18 6.11 10.94
C ASP A 244 -0.84 4.70 10.40
N LEU A 245 -0.79 4.51 9.08
CA LEU A 245 -0.32 3.26 8.45
C LEU A 245 1.19 3.04 8.64
N LEU A 246 1.98 4.11 8.54
CA LEU A 246 3.44 4.02 8.71
C LEU A 246 3.84 3.73 10.15
N ASP A 247 3.15 4.27 11.14
CA ASP A 247 3.38 3.97 12.55
C ASP A 247 3.11 2.49 12.85
N GLN A 248 2.07 1.89 12.27
CA GLN A 248 1.80 0.46 12.37
C GLN A 248 2.95 -0.36 11.75
N TYR A 249 3.40 0.01 10.55
CA TYR A 249 4.52 -0.64 9.88
C TYR A 249 5.80 -0.61 10.73
N LEU A 250 6.19 0.59 11.18
CA LEU A 250 7.39 0.80 11.98
C LEU A 250 7.30 0.08 13.33
N THR A 251 6.14 0.14 13.99
CA THR A 251 5.90 -0.58 15.25
C THR A 251 6.07 -2.09 15.05
N ASN A 252 5.53 -2.65 13.96
CA ASN A 252 5.71 -4.06 13.65
C ASN A 252 7.18 -4.42 13.40
N LYS A 253 7.95 -3.55 12.73
CA LYS A 253 9.39 -3.75 12.51
C LYS A 253 10.20 -3.71 13.81
N ILE A 254 9.98 -2.68 14.64
CA ILE A 254 10.63 -2.53 15.95
C ILE A 254 10.31 -3.72 16.85
N ASN A 255 9.04 -4.12 16.88
CA ASN A 255 8.62 -5.25 17.69
C ASN A 255 9.14 -6.58 17.13
N SER A 256 9.21 -6.76 15.80
CA SER A 256 9.73 -7.98 15.19
C SER A 256 11.22 -8.24 15.49
N ASP A 257 12.02 -7.19 15.76
CA ASP A 257 13.41 -7.34 16.20
C ASP A 257 13.55 -7.52 17.72
N ASN A 258 12.65 -6.93 18.52
CA ASN A 258 12.63 -7.08 19.99
C ASN A 258 11.98 -8.40 20.44
N SER A 259 11.09 -8.95 19.62
CA SER A 259 10.55 -10.29 19.77
C SER A 259 11.45 -11.27 19.02
N LYS A 260 12.34 -11.94 19.75
CA LYS A 260 12.51 -13.38 19.50
C LYS A 260 11.18 -14.08 19.85
N GLU A 261 10.10 -13.78 19.15
CA GLU A 261 8.85 -14.51 19.26
C GLU A 261 8.21 -14.65 17.89
N THR A 262 8.22 -15.92 17.45
CA THR A 262 7.08 -16.53 16.77
C THR A 262 6.84 -16.08 15.34
N SER A 263 7.91 -16.06 14.55
CA SER A 263 7.74 -16.63 13.23
C SER A 263 7.29 -18.10 13.43
N ILE A 264 6.19 -18.48 12.79
CA ILE A 264 5.76 -19.88 12.65
C ILE A 264 6.92 -20.75 12.07
N SER A 265 7.98 -20.14 11.56
CA SER A 265 9.24 -20.78 11.18
C SER A 265 10.15 -21.26 12.33
N GLN A 266 9.83 -20.98 13.61
CA GLN A 266 10.55 -21.55 14.77
C GLN A 266 9.75 -22.59 15.56
N ILE A 267 8.54 -22.96 15.12
CA ILE A 267 8.03 -24.28 15.51
C ILE A 267 9.03 -25.26 14.90
N ARG A 268 9.79 -26.00 15.73
CA ARG A 268 10.57 -27.13 15.25
C ARG A 268 9.64 -27.93 14.35
N ASN A 269 9.91 -27.99 13.04
CA ASN A 269 9.03 -28.66 12.08
C ASN A 269 8.66 -30.04 12.64
N LEU A 270 7.43 -30.19 13.12
CA LEU A 270 6.99 -31.45 13.69
C LEU A 270 7.05 -32.47 12.57
N GLN A 271 7.95 -33.44 12.68
CA GLN A 271 8.04 -34.52 11.73
C GLN A 271 7.08 -35.61 12.15
N TRP A 272 6.22 -36.04 11.24
CA TRP A 272 5.38 -37.19 11.50
C TRP A 272 6.22 -38.47 11.44
N THR A 273 6.36 -39.12 12.60
CA THR A 273 7.24 -40.30 12.79
C THR A 273 6.49 -41.62 12.77
N ALA A 274 5.16 -41.59 12.84
CA ALA A 274 4.33 -42.80 12.80
C ALA A 274 4.17 -43.33 11.35
N PRO A 275 3.69 -44.57 11.16
CA PRO A 275 3.48 -45.12 9.82
C PRO A 275 2.52 -44.26 8.98
N LYS A 276 2.74 -44.18 7.66
CA LYS A 276 1.86 -43.44 6.72
C LYS A 276 0.40 -43.91 6.78
N VAL A 277 0.19 -45.19 7.08
CA VAL A 277 -1.13 -45.80 7.24
C VAL A 277 -1.86 -45.20 8.45
N ALA A 278 -1.16 -44.86 9.53
CA ALA A 278 -1.73 -44.21 10.71
C ALA A 278 -2.16 -42.76 10.40
N LEU A 279 -1.35 -42.02 9.62
CA LEU A 279 -1.74 -40.68 9.17
C LEU A 279 -2.97 -40.74 8.27
N THR A 280 -2.98 -41.67 7.31
CA THR A 280 -4.13 -41.89 6.41
C THR A 280 -5.41 -42.17 7.19
N GLU A 281 -5.34 -43.05 8.19
CA GLU A 281 -6.47 -43.39 9.08
C GLU A 281 -6.99 -42.15 9.84
N LEU A 282 -6.09 -41.34 10.40
CA LEU A 282 -6.43 -40.11 11.12
C LEU A 282 -7.09 -39.07 10.21
N LEU A 283 -6.53 -38.82 9.02
CA LEU A 283 -7.03 -37.81 8.09
C LEU A 283 -8.44 -38.13 7.61
N TYR A 284 -8.71 -39.41 7.31
CA TYR A 284 -10.06 -39.85 6.95
C TYR A 284 -11.06 -39.66 8.09
N ALA A 285 -10.67 -39.93 9.34
CA ALA A 285 -11.55 -39.74 10.49
C ALA A 285 -11.88 -38.26 10.75
N LEU A 286 -10.88 -37.38 10.63
CA LEU A 286 -11.07 -35.92 10.75
C LEU A 286 -11.95 -35.36 9.63
N HIS A 287 -11.76 -35.85 8.40
CA HIS A 287 -12.61 -35.47 7.26
C HIS A 287 -14.06 -35.92 7.46
N GLN A 288 -14.29 -37.18 7.86
CA GLN A 288 -15.64 -37.71 8.13
C GLN A 288 -16.33 -37.01 9.30
N SER A 289 -15.55 -36.45 10.24
CA SER A 289 -16.05 -35.67 11.37
C SER A 289 -16.36 -34.21 11.01
N ASN A 290 -16.15 -33.81 9.76
CA ASN A 290 -16.40 -32.45 9.24
C ASN A 290 -15.69 -31.35 10.03
N CYS A 291 -14.50 -31.65 10.58
CA CYS A 291 -13.76 -30.72 11.44
C CYS A 291 -13.06 -29.58 10.69
N PHE A 292 -12.97 -29.66 9.36
CA PHE A 292 -12.27 -28.68 8.52
C PHE A 292 -13.25 -27.76 7.80
N ASN A 293 -12.97 -26.45 7.78
CA ASN A 293 -13.73 -25.42 7.07
C ASN A 293 -15.26 -25.51 7.23
N GLY A 294 -15.73 -25.82 8.45
CA GLY A 294 -17.17 -25.98 8.74
C GLY A 294 -17.83 -27.14 8.00
N GLY A 295 -17.06 -28.16 7.59
CA GLY A 295 -17.52 -29.32 6.83
C GLY A 295 -17.45 -29.18 5.31
N HIS A 296 -16.86 -28.10 4.79
CA HIS A 296 -16.81 -27.82 3.34
C HIS A 296 -15.48 -28.19 2.65
N SER A 297 -14.60 -28.93 3.31
CA SER A 297 -13.31 -29.32 2.74
C SER A 297 -13.39 -30.59 1.90
N ASP A 298 -12.73 -30.57 0.73
CA ASP A 298 -12.55 -31.77 -0.07
C ASP A 298 -11.49 -32.70 0.55
N LEU A 299 -11.67 -34.01 0.40
CA LEU A 299 -10.75 -35.00 0.94
C LEU A 299 -9.34 -34.85 0.33
N ALA A 300 -9.24 -34.58 -0.98
CA ALA A 300 -7.95 -34.39 -1.63
C ALA A 300 -7.24 -33.11 -1.15
N GLU A 301 -8.01 -32.07 -0.82
CA GLU A 301 -7.49 -30.81 -0.25
C GLU A 301 -6.88 -31.04 1.14
N VAL A 302 -7.60 -31.77 2.00
CA VAL A 302 -7.10 -32.16 3.34
C VAL A 302 -5.79 -32.93 3.22
N PHE A 303 -5.75 -33.97 2.37
CA PHE A 303 -4.53 -34.78 2.21
C PHE A 303 -3.35 -33.96 1.70
N ARG A 304 -3.53 -33.12 0.68
CA ARG A 304 -2.48 -32.25 0.15
C ARG A 304 -1.93 -31.28 1.19
N TRP A 305 -2.81 -30.70 2.00
CA TRP A 305 -2.40 -29.80 3.07
C TRP A 305 -1.48 -30.52 4.06
N PHE A 306 -1.87 -31.71 4.53
CA PHE A 306 -1.07 -32.48 5.48
C PHE A 306 0.24 -33.04 4.89
N GLU A 307 0.27 -33.43 3.61
CA GLU A 307 1.50 -33.81 2.91
C GLU A 307 2.51 -32.64 2.90
N ASN A 308 2.03 -31.43 2.63
CA ASN A 308 2.85 -30.21 2.66
C ASN A 308 3.28 -29.84 4.09
N SER A 309 2.39 -29.93 5.07
CA SER A 309 2.67 -29.56 6.46
C SER A 309 3.70 -30.48 7.13
N PHE A 310 3.67 -31.78 6.83
CA PHE A 310 4.60 -32.75 7.41
C PHE A 310 5.78 -33.09 6.50
N ASN A 311 5.83 -32.57 5.28
CA ASN A 311 6.81 -32.93 4.25
C ASN A 311 6.88 -34.45 4.01
N ILE A 312 5.71 -35.10 3.90
CA ILE A 312 5.56 -36.55 3.69
C ILE A 312 4.72 -36.79 2.44
N ASN A 313 5.12 -37.77 1.64
CA ASN A 313 4.31 -38.29 0.53
C ASN A 313 3.50 -39.51 0.99
N LEU A 314 2.17 -39.37 1.07
CA LEU A 314 1.21 -40.42 1.45
C LEU A 314 0.90 -41.39 0.30
N GLY A 315 1.24 -41.01 -0.94
CA GLY A 315 1.06 -41.84 -2.12
C GLY A 315 -0.43 -42.13 -2.40
N ASN A 316 -0.75 -43.36 -2.78
CA ASN A 316 -2.13 -43.74 -3.09
C ASN A 316 -2.94 -44.05 -1.81
N TYR A 317 -3.44 -43.00 -1.17
CA TYR A 317 -4.23 -43.09 0.06
C TYR A 317 -5.56 -43.84 -0.12
N HIS A 318 -6.12 -43.96 -1.33
CA HIS A 318 -7.30 -44.78 -1.60
C HIS A 318 -7.00 -46.28 -1.48
N LYS A 319 -5.83 -46.72 -1.95
CA LYS A 319 -5.37 -48.11 -1.79
C LYS A 319 -5.14 -48.42 -0.31
N THR A 320 -4.45 -47.52 0.39
CA THR A 320 -4.20 -47.64 1.84
C THR A 320 -5.51 -47.73 2.63
N LEU A 321 -6.54 -46.96 2.27
CA LEU A 321 -7.85 -47.07 2.89
C LEU A 321 -8.52 -48.43 2.62
N ALA A 322 -8.42 -48.95 1.40
CA ALA A 322 -8.95 -50.27 1.08
C ALA A 322 -8.29 -51.36 1.93
N GLU A 323 -6.98 -51.26 2.17
CA GLU A 323 -6.24 -52.15 3.06
C GLU A 323 -6.68 -52.02 4.53
N ILE A 324 -6.90 -50.79 5.02
CA ILE A 324 -7.46 -50.53 6.36
C ILE A 324 -8.83 -51.21 6.51
N ARG A 325 -9.69 -51.12 5.47
CA ARG A 325 -11.03 -51.72 5.46
C ARG A 325 -11.01 -53.25 5.54
N LEU A 326 -9.96 -53.89 5.01
CA LEU A 326 -9.82 -55.36 4.96
C LEU A 326 -9.22 -55.96 6.23
N ARG A 327 -8.82 -55.15 7.23
CA ARG A 327 -8.31 -55.65 8.51
C ARG A 327 -9.39 -56.48 9.23
N LYS A 328 -9.01 -57.70 9.65
CA LYS A 328 -9.88 -58.63 10.39
C LYS A 328 -9.99 -58.31 11.89
N THR A 329 -9.00 -57.61 12.43
CA THR A 329 -8.89 -57.17 13.82
C THR A 329 -8.49 -55.69 13.85
N ASP A 330 -9.14 -54.90 14.69
CA ASP A 330 -8.95 -53.45 14.92
C ASP A 330 -8.79 -52.60 13.65
N ARG A 331 -9.94 -52.32 13.01
CA ARG A 331 -10.01 -51.48 11.81
C ARG A 331 -9.41 -50.09 12.04
N SER A 332 -9.65 -49.50 13.21
CA SER A 332 -9.20 -48.15 13.61
C SER A 332 -8.09 -48.18 14.67
N LYS A 333 -7.05 -49.00 14.44
CA LYS A 333 -5.98 -49.27 15.41
C LYS A 333 -5.30 -48.00 15.93
N PHE A 334 -5.09 -46.99 15.08
CA PHE A 334 -4.39 -45.77 15.49
C PHE A 334 -5.28 -44.85 16.31
N LEU A 335 -6.56 -44.71 15.94
CA LEU A 335 -7.50 -43.89 16.71
C LEU A 335 -7.76 -44.46 18.10
N THR A 336 -7.88 -45.79 18.23
CA THR A 336 -8.03 -46.45 19.53
C THR A 336 -6.82 -46.19 20.42
N LEU A 337 -5.60 -46.22 19.86
CA LEU A 337 -4.38 -45.89 20.59
C LEU A 337 -4.38 -44.43 21.07
N LEU A 338 -4.78 -43.47 20.22
CA LEU A 338 -4.87 -42.06 20.61
C LEU A 338 -5.86 -41.84 21.76
N GLN A 339 -7.02 -42.50 21.70
CA GLN A 339 -8.03 -42.43 22.76
C GLN A 339 -7.49 -42.99 24.09
N GLN A 340 -6.82 -44.14 24.07
CA GLN A 340 -6.22 -44.74 25.26
C GLN A 340 -5.17 -43.83 25.89
N ASN A 341 -4.26 -43.28 25.08
CA ASN A 341 -3.21 -42.38 25.56
C ASN A 341 -3.78 -41.10 26.19
N LEU A 342 -4.83 -40.52 25.58
CA LEU A 342 -5.48 -39.33 26.12
C LEU A 342 -6.16 -39.62 27.46
N ASN A 343 -6.95 -40.70 27.53
CA ASN A 343 -7.64 -41.07 28.76
C ASN A 343 -6.67 -41.36 29.90
N GLN A 344 -5.60 -42.12 29.63
CA GLN A 344 -4.56 -42.39 30.63
C GLN A 344 -3.93 -41.09 31.14
N HIS A 345 -3.63 -40.13 30.27
CA HIS A 345 -3.09 -38.85 30.68
C HIS A 345 -4.06 -38.04 31.56
N LEU A 346 -5.36 -38.12 31.30
CA LEU A 346 -6.38 -37.47 32.13
C LEU A 346 -6.51 -38.17 33.49
N ASP A 347 -6.53 -39.51 33.52
CA ASP A 347 -6.57 -40.29 34.77
C ASP A 347 -5.35 -40.01 35.66
N ASP A 348 -4.16 -39.82 35.06
CA ASP A 348 -2.91 -39.46 35.75
C ASP A 348 -2.95 -38.03 36.35
N LEU A 349 -3.76 -37.12 35.80
CA LEU A 349 -3.91 -35.75 36.30
C LEU A 349 -4.94 -35.64 37.44
N ASP A 350 -5.91 -36.55 37.47
CA ASP A 350 -6.96 -36.64 38.49
C ASP A 350 -6.55 -37.49 39.71
N SER A 351 -5.44 -38.23 39.60
CA SER A 351 -4.80 -39.03 40.66
C SER A 351 -3.80 -38.20 41.47
#